data_AF-A0A3D4AJQ8-F1
#
_entry.id   AF-A0A3D4AJQ8-F1
#
_cell.length_a   1.000
_cell.length_b   1.000
_cell.length_c   1.000
_cell.angle_alpha   90.00
_cell.angle_beta   90.00
_cell.angle_gamma   90.00
#
_symmetry.space_group_name_H-M   'P 1'
#
loop_
_entity.id
_entity.type
_entity.pdbx_description
1 polymer ?
#
loop_
_entity_poly.entity_id
_entity_poly.type
_entity_poly.pdbx_seq_one_letter_code
_entity_poly.pdbx_strand_id
1 'polypeptide(L)'
;MAHNTRESSIFAPMTGKIVDLIEVPDDTFSKKMMGDGVAIIPKDGMLYSPISGTVSVVAATKHSIGFQTNTGLNILVHVGLEAHEVADKTTILHVKQGQRVQAGDLVAEYDLGAFEEKGINTITPVIVVNEEEDDTEIKANVGDVEAGAGEIFKVVEIIKEEAPEGEEKPAEEATKEAAASEKEVKEPPKDVSVIDELKNESEEFLKDSTNWVKLGAMFVGLVAVMVVIFVTIGVFLNSGGGE
;
A
#
# COMPACT_ATOMS: atom_id res chain seq x y z
N MET A 1 23.41 24.47 1.52
CA MET A 1 24.10 23.27 0.99
C MET A 1 23.27 22.76 -0.18
N ALA A 2 23.79 21.88 -1.04
CA ALA A 2 22.92 21.24 -2.03
C ALA A 2 22.09 20.18 -1.30
N HIS A 3 20.79 20.43 -1.13
CA HIS A 3 19.88 19.43 -0.61
C HIS A 3 19.66 18.38 -1.70
N ASN A 4 19.70 17.10 -1.34
CA ASN A 4 19.37 16.04 -2.29
C ASN A 4 17.83 15.95 -2.36
N THR A 5 17.28 15.97 -3.56
CA THR A 5 15.81 16.05 -3.77
C THR A 5 15.32 14.86 -4.57
N ARG A 6 14.19 14.27 -4.15
CA ARG A 6 13.48 13.22 -4.89
C ARG A 6 12.27 13.82 -5.58
N GLU A 7 12.09 13.57 -6.87
CA GLU A 7 10.84 13.90 -7.58
C GLU A 7 9.99 12.63 -7.78
N SER A 8 8.70 12.73 -7.46
CA SER A 8 7.68 11.70 -7.74
C SER A 8 6.54 12.32 -8.55
N SER A 9 6.32 11.81 -9.77
CA SER A 9 5.17 12.18 -10.62
C SER A 9 3.92 11.41 -10.21
N ILE A 10 2.82 12.12 -9.99
CA ILE A 10 1.50 11.54 -9.67
C ILE A 10 0.58 11.73 -10.88
N PHE A 11 0.01 10.63 -11.37
CA PHE A 11 -0.87 10.61 -12.53
C PHE A 11 -2.34 10.70 -12.14
N ALA A 12 -3.18 11.19 -13.04
CA ALA A 12 -4.62 11.31 -12.84
C ALA A 12 -5.25 9.94 -12.57
N PRO A 13 -5.86 9.72 -11.40
CA PRO A 13 -6.59 8.49 -11.14
C PRO A 13 -7.96 8.47 -11.83
N MET A 14 -8.50 9.61 -12.28
CA MET A 14 -9.76 9.70 -13.03
C MET A 14 -9.66 10.75 -14.14
N THR A 15 -10.40 10.56 -15.23
CA THR A 15 -10.49 11.54 -16.33
C THR A 15 -11.40 12.68 -15.88
N GLY A 16 -10.99 13.93 -16.05
CA GLY A 16 -11.72 15.04 -15.45
C GLY A 16 -11.12 16.42 -15.68
N LYS A 17 -11.45 17.34 -14.77
CA LYS A 17 -10.84 18.66 -14.65
C LYS A 17 -10.18 18.79 -13.29
N ILE A 18 -8.91 19.18 -13.27
CA ILE A 18 -8.18 19.52 -12.04
C ILE A 18 -8.73 20.84 -11.46
N VAL A 19 -8.90 20.86 -10.14
CA VAL A 19 -9.24 22.02 -9.31
C VAL A 19 -8.32 22.07 -8.10
N ASP A 20 -8.11 23.27 -7.56
CA ASP A 20 -7.34 23.45 -6.33
C ASP A 20 -8.06 22.75 -5.16
N LEU A 21 -7.30 22.18 -4.23
CA LEU A 21 -7.86 21.52 -3.05
C LEU A 21 -8.69 22.50 -2.20
N ILE A 22 -8.40 23.81 -2.24
CA ILE A 22 -9.21 24.84 -1.56
C ILE A 22 -10.61 25.04 -2.17
N GLU A 23 -10.85 24.56 -3.40
CA GLU A 23 -12.18 24.59 -4.04
C GLU A 23 -13.08 23.42 -3.58
N VAL A 24 -12.53 22.43 -2.86
CA VAL A 24 -13.29 21.29 -2.33
C VAL A 24 -14.21 21.76 -1.19
N PRO A 25 -15.54 21.55 -1.25
CA PRO A 25 -16.47 21.98 -0.20
C PRO A 25 -16.49 21.01 0.99
N ASP A 26 -15.30 20.68 1.51
CA ASP A 26 -15.07 19.91 2.73
C ASP A 26 -13.83 20.47 3.45
N ASP A 27 -13.94 20.71 4.76
CA ASP A 27 -12.89 21.33 5.57
C ASP A 27 -11.62 20.47 5.67
N THR A 28 -11.75 19.14 5.64
CA THR A 28 -10.65 18.18 5.77
C THR A 28 -9.66 18.31 4.63
N PHE A 29 -10.19 18.49 3.42
CA PHE A 29 -9.41 18.66 2.20
C PHE A 29 -9.03 20.12 1.97
N SER A 30 -9.97 21.06 2.02
CA SER A 30 -9.70 22.48 1.71
C SER A 30 -8.74 23.17 2.69
N LYS A 31 -8.66 22.68 3.94
CA LYS A 31 -7.67 23.15 4.94
C LYS A 31 -6.44 22.24 5.05
N LYS A 32 -6.28 21.30 4.10
CA LYS A 32 -5.11 20.40 4.00
C LYS A 32 -4.84 19.56 5.26
N MET A 33 -5.89 19.23 6.03
CA MET A 33 -5.74 18.63 7.36
C MET A 33 -5.20 17.19 7.35
N MET A 34 -5.33 16.47 6.22
CA MET A 34 -4.76 15.14 6.01
C MET A 34 -3.51 15.15 5.11
N GLY A 35 -3.10 16.32 4.61
CA GLY A 35 -2.07 16.47 3.59
C GLY A 35 -2.48 17.39 2.44
N ASP A 36 -1.58 17.52 1.46
CA ASP A 36 -1.70 18.47 0.34
C ASP A 36 -1.79 17.75 -1.01
N GLY A 37 -2.31 18.41 -2.05
CA GLY A 37 -2.51 17.85 -3.38
C GLY A 37 -3.47 18.67 -4.23
N VAL A 38 -4.31 17.98 -4.98
CA VAL A 38 -5.35 18.58 -5.84
C VAL A 38 -6.66 17.82 -5.70
N ALA A 39 -7.73 18.31 -6.31
CA ALA A 39 -8.91 17.48 -6.57
C ALA A 39 -9.24 17.44 -8.06
N ILE A 40 -9.99 16.41 -8.45
CA ILE A 40 -10.48 16.22 -9.82
C ILE A 40 -12.01 16.25 -9.76
N ILE A 41 -12.63 17.02 -10.66
CA ILE A 41 -14.05 16.86 -10.99
C ILE A 41 -14.10 15.80 -12.11
N PRO A 42 -14.55 14.56 -11.83
CA PRO A 42 -14.49 13.47 -12.79
C PRO A 42 -15.52 13.61 -13.90
N LYS A 43 -15.23 13.04 -15.07
CA LYS A 43 -16.12 12.94 -16.23
C LYS A 43 -16.72 11.54 -16.40
N ASP A 44 -16.06 10.53 -15.83
CA ASP A 44 -16.47 9.14 -15.82
C ASP A 44 -16.11 8.50 -14.48
N GLY A 45 -16.66 7.31 -14.22
CA GLY A 45 -16.45 6.57 -12.97
C GLY A 45 -15.21 5.68 -12.94
N MET A 46 -14.29 5.77 -13.89
CA MET A 46 -13.16 4.85 -14.00
C MET A 46 -12.00 5.34 -13.14
N LEU A 47 -11.69 4.58 -12.09
CA LEU A 47 -10.56 4.86 -11.20
C LEU A 47 -9.36 3.99 -11.57
N TYR A 48 -8.24 4.64 -11.81
CA TYR A 48 -6.95 4.05 -12.13
C TYR A 48 -5.92 4.36 -11.04
N SER A 49 -4.85 3.57 -10.97
CA SER A 49 -3.78 3.83 -10.01
C SER A 49 -3.00 5.09 -10.41
N PRO A 50 -2.82 6.06 -9.51
CA PRO A 50 -2.07 7.28 -9.79
C PRO A 50 -0.55 7.08 -9.78
N ILE A 51 -0.07 5.90 -9.34
CA ILE A 51 1.35 5.60 -9.11
C ILE A 51 1.69 4.13 -9.42
N SER A 52 2.98 3.83 -9.56
CA SER A 52 3.49 2.46 -9.52
C SER A 52 3.97 2.11 -8.11
N GLY A 53 3.37 1.10 -7.48
CA GLY A 53 3.60 0.78 -6.07
C GLY A 53 2.67 -0.31 -5.53
N THR A 54 2.11 -0.08 -4.35
CA THR A 54 1.21 -1.00 -3.64
C THR A 54 -0.08 -0.30 -3.23
N VAL A 55 -1.23 -0.97 -3.32
CA VAL A 55 -2.49 -0.52 -2.72
C VAL A 55 -2.38 -0.68 -1.20
N SER A 56 -2.12 0.40 -0.47
CA SER A 56 -1.80 0.38 0.97
C SER A 56 -3.05 0.20 1.83
N VAL A 57 -4.18 0.80 1.44
CA VAL A 57 -5.47 0.68 2.13
C VAL A 57 -6.63 0.75 1.13
N VAL A 58 -7.68 -0.02 1.41
CA VAL A 58 -8.99 0.13 0.76
C VAL A 58 -10.01 0.33 1.88
N ALA A 59 -10.73 1.45 1.88
CA ALA A 59 -11.78 1.70 2.88
C ALA A 59 -12.90 0.66 2.76
N ALA A 60 -13.56 0.33 3.88
CA ALA A 60 -14.62 -0.69 3.90
C ALA A 60 -15.77 -0.39 2.92
N THR A 61 -16.06 0.89 2.69
CA THR A 61 -17.08 1.37 1.73
C THR A 61 -16.51 1.73 0.36
N LYS A 62 -15.23 1.40 0.08
CA LYS A 62 -14.52 1.52 -1.23
C LYS A 62 -14.37 2.93 -1.83
N HIS A 63 -14.98 3.97 -1.26
CA HIS A 63 -14.83 5.35 -1.74
C HIS A 63 -13.38 5.88 -1.62
N SER A 64 -12.64 5.45 -0.59
CA SER A 64 -11.26 5.86 -0.35
C SER A 64 -10.28 4.71 -0.59
N ILE A 65 -9.24 4.96 -1.40
CA ILE A 65 -8.17 4.02 -1.70
C ILE A 65 -6.83 4.72 -1.54
N GLY A 66 -5.97 4.14 -0.71
CA GLY A 66 -4.60 4.58 -0.50
C GLY A 66 -3.62 3.75 -1.31
N PHE A 67 -2.59 4.41 -1.80
CA PHE A 67 -1.49 3.85 -2.56
C PHE A 67 -0.17 4.28 -1.90
N GLN A 68 0.82 3.40 -1.89
CA GLN A 68 2.17 3.72 -1.44
C GLN A 68 3.16 3.41 -2.55
N THR A 69 3.98 4.41 -2.90
CA THR A 69 5.07 4.23 -3.88
C THR A 69 6.15 3.29 -3.33
N ASN A 70 7.01 2.78 -4.20
CA ASN A 70 8.18 1.99 -3.76
C ASN A 70 9.17 2.80 -2.89
N THR A 71 8.98 4.12 -2.79
CA THR A 71 9.87 5.06 -2.10
C THR A 71 9.25 5.58 -0.79
N GLY A 72 8.09 5.04 -0.38
CA GLY A 72 7.40 5.36 0.88
C GLY A 72 6.34 6.45 0.79
N LEU A 73 6.27 7.20 -0.33
CA LEU A 73 5.29 8.27 -0.50
C LEU A 73 3.85 7.71 -0.53
N ASN A 74 3.01 8.17 0.41
CA ASN A 74 1.60 7.78 0.55
C ASN A 74 0.69 8.74 -0.23
N ILE A 75 -0.14 8.20 -1.12
CA ILE A 75 -1.15 8.92 -1.90
C ILE A 75 -2.53 8.39 -1.52
N LEU A 76 -3.47 9.27 -1.18
CA LEU A 76 -4.88 8.94 -0.97
C LEU A 76 -5.72 9.48 -2.13
N VAL A 77 -6.57 8.63 -2.69
CA VAL A 77 -7.66 9.03 -3.58
C VAL A 77 -8.99 8.81 -2.87
N HIS A 78 -9.80 9.86 -2.75
CA HIS A 78 -11.09 9.85 -2.06
C HIS A 78 -12.20 10.21 -3.06
N VAL A 79 -12.95 9.23 -3.54
CA VAL A 79 -13.93 9.43 -4.63
C VAL A 79 -15.26 9.96 -4.08
N GLY A 80 -15.56 11.21 -4.42
CA GLY A 80 -16.73 11.96 -3.94
C GLY A 80 -16.66 12.35 -2.46
N LEU A 81 -17.49 13.31 -2.04
CA LEU A 81 -17.60 13.74 -0.64
C LEU A 81 -18.74 12.99 0.05
N GLU A 82 -18.51 12.51 1.28
CA GLU A 82 -19.49 11.75 2.08
C GLU A 82 -20.06 10.46 1.42
N ALA A 83 -19.48 9.97 0.32
CA ALA A 83 -20.01 8.87 -0.51
C ALA A 83 -20.15 7.49 0.17
N HIS A 84 -19.76 7.39 1.44
CA HIS A 84 -19.66 6.16 2.22
C HIS A 84 -20.95 5.30 2.31
N GLU A 85 -22.15 5.90 2.27
CA GLU A 85 -23.43 5.16 2.36
C GLU A 85 -23.82 4.41 1.07
N VAL A 86 -23.25 4.82 -0.05
CA VAL A 86 -23.67 4.43 -1.41
C VAL A 86 -22.58 3.65 -2.15
N ALA A 87 -21.31 4.07 -1.98
CA ALA A 87 -20.17 3.51 -2.69
C ALA A 87 -19.98 1.99 -2.47
N ASP A 88 -20.38 1.43 -1.33
CA ASP A 88 -20.28 -0.02 -1.07
C ASP A 88 -21.04 -0.87 -2.11
N LYS A 89 -22.21 -0.37 -2.55
CA LYS A 89 -23.15 -0.99 -3.49
C LYS A 89 -22.91 -0.60 -4.94
N THR A 90 -22.36 0.60 -5.19
CA THR A 90 -22.17 1.15 -6.55
C THR A 90 -20.74 1.13 -7.04
N THR A 91 -19.80 0.57 -6.26
CA THR A 91 -18.39 0.42 -6.64
C THR A 91 -18.02 -1.04 -6.92
N ILE A 92 -17.53 -1.30 -8.14
CA ILE A 92 -16.83 -2.53 -8.51
C ILE A 92 -15.34 -2.30 -8.23
N LEU A 93 -14.72 -3.17 -7.45
CA LEU A 93 -13.30 -3.07 -7.08
C LEU A 93 -12.50 -4.17 -7.77
N HIS A 94 -11.45 -3.80 -8.51
CA HIS A 94 -10.61 -4.71 -9.29
C HIS A 94 -9.31 -5.10 -8.59
N VAL A 95 -8.94 -4.38 -7.53
CA VAL A 95 -7.72 -4.61 -6.75
C VAL A 95 -8.02 -5.06 -5.31
N LYS A 96 -6.99 -5.49 -4.59
CA LYS A 96 -7.04 -5.80 -3.15
C LYS A 96 -5.98 -5.01 -2.39
N GLN A 97 -6.20 -4.76 -1.10
CA GLN A 97 -5.16 -4.24 -0.23
C GLN A 97 -3.92 -5.16 -0.26
N GLY A 98 -2.72 -4.57 -0.30
CA GLY A 98 -1.45 -5.28 -0.46
C GLY A 98 -1.11 -5.69 -1.91
N GLN A 99 -2.01 -5.48 -2.87
CA GLN A 99 -1.73 -5.75 -4.28
C GLN A 99 -0.74 -4.71 -4.86
N ARG A 100 0.22 -5.17 -5.65
CA ARG A 100 1.09 -4.29 -6.45
C ARG A 100 0.38 -3.84 -7.72
N VAL A 101 0.57 -2.58 -8.07
CA VAL A 101 -0.06 -1.90 -9.22
C VAL A 101 0.97 -1.02 -9.93
N GLN A 102 0.74 -0.77 -11.22
CA GLN A 102 1.43 0.22 -12.03
C GLN A 102 0.54 1.45 -12.23
N ALA A 103 1.14 2.61 -12.48
CA ALA A 103 0.40 3.81 -12.85
C ALA A 103 -0.44 3.53 -14.11
N GLY A 104 -1.74 3.84 -14.05
CA GLY A 104 -2.69 3.52 -15.13
C GLY A 104 -3.31 2.11 -15.08
N ASP A 105 -2.99 1.26 -14.08
CA ASP A 105 -3.78 0.03 -13.84
C ASP A 105 -5.20 0.39 -13.37
N LEU A 106 -6.22 -0.34 -13.84
CA LEU A 106 -7.61 -0.16 -13.39
C LEU A 106 -7.78 -0.62 -11.94
N VAL A 107 -8.33 0.24 -11.10
CA VAL A 107 -8.50 0.04 -9.66
C VAL A 107 -9.96 -0.22 -9.30
N ALA A 108 -10.89 0.61 -9.78
CA ALA A 108 -12.30 0.52 -9.47
C ALA A 108 -13.18 1.18 -10.55
N GLU A 109 -14.46 0.85 -10.55
CA GLU A 109 -15.52 1.50 -11.34
C GLU A 109 -16.61 1.99 -10.38
N TYR A 110 -16.99 3.27 -10.50
CA TYR A 110 -18.02 3.92 -9.69
C TYR A 110 -19.22 4.33 -10.55
N ASP A 111 -20.44 4.05 -10.09
CA ASP A 111 -21.63 4.71 -10.67
C ASP A 111 -21.76 6.14 -10.13
N LEU A 112 -21.19 7.10 -10.86
CA LEU A 112 -21.31 8.52 -10.54
C LEU A 112 -22.74 9.06 -10.69
N GLY A 113 -23.57 8.45 -11.55
CA GLY A 113 -24.98 8.81 -11.67
C GLY A 113 -25.74 8.51 -10.38
N ALA A 114 -25.47 7.36 -9.77
CA ALA A 114 -26.02 7.01 -8.45
C ALA A 114 -25.51 7.91 -7.31
N PHE A 115 -24.34 8.56 -7.45
CA PHE A 115 -23.89 9.59 -6.53
C PHE A 115 -24.66 10.91 -6.73
N GLU A 116 -24.79 11.36 -7.99
CA GLU A 116 -25.55 12.57 -8.34
C GLU A 116 -27.04 12.48 -7.93
N GLU A 117 -27.69 11.33 -8.14
CA GLU A 117 -29.07 11.07 -7.68
C GLU A 117 -29.25 11.19 -6.16
N LYS A 118 -28.16 11.06 -5.40
CA LYS A 118 -28.12 11.19 -3.94
C LYS A 118 -27.68 12.58 -3.47
N GLY A 119 -27.33 13.48 -4.40
CA GLY A 119 -26.76 14.79 -4.08
C GLY A 119 -25.32 14.73 -3.58
N ILE A 120 -24.63 13.59 -3.76
CA ILE A 120 -23.21 13.43 -3.41
C ILE A 120 -22.39 14.23 -4.41
N ASN A 121 -21.51 15.10 -3.91
CA ASN A 121 -20.55 15.80 -4.76
C ASN A 121 -19.49 14.80 -5.23
N THR A 122 -19.34 14.62 -6.54
CA THR A 122 -18.41 13.65 -7.16
C THR A 122 -16.96 14.12 -7.20
N ILE A 123 -16.65 15.34 -6.72
CA ILE A 123 -15.27 15.83 -6.60
C ILE A 123 -14.38 14.84 -5.83
N THR A 124 -13.24 14.52 -6.41
CA THR A 124 -12.31 13.47 -5.95
C THR A 124 -10.99 14.09 -5.53
N PRO A 125 -10.75 14.35 -4.23
CA PRO A 125 -9.43 14.66 -3.71
C PRO A 125 -8.39 13.59 -4.03
N VAL A 126 -7.19 14.06 -4.42
CA VAL A 126 -5.99 13.25 -4.64
C VAL A 126 -4.84 13.94 -3.89
N ILE A 127 -4.50 13.40 -2.73
CA ILE A 127 -3.57 14.05 -1.78
C ILE A 127 -2.37 13.17 -1.47
N VAL A 128 -1.23 13.80 -1.21
CA VAL A 128 -0.11 13.23 -0.48
C VAL A 128 -0.49 13.22 1.00
N VAL A 129 -0.47 12.06 1.64
CA VAL A 129 -0.70 11.94 3.08
C VAL A 129 0.62 12.20 3.80
N ASN A 130 0.69 13.29 4.57
CA ASN A 130 1.87 13.68 5.31
C ASN A 130 1.87 13.01 6.70
N GLU A 131 2.96 12.34 7.06
CA GLU A 131 3.16 11.77 8.41
C GLU A 131 3.98 12.72 9.31
N GLU A 132 4.86 13.57 8.74
CA GLU A 132 5.60 14.64 9.43
C GLU A 132 5.69 15.92 8.56
N GLU A 133 6.01 17.07 9.16
CA GLU A 133 5.91 18.41 8.53
C GLU A 133 7.14 18.84 7.67
N ASP A 134 6.84 19.65 6.65
CA ASP A 134 7.69 20.67 5.99
C ASP A 134 8.75 20.34 4.91
N ASP A 135 9.09 19.09 4.60
CA ASP A 135 10.11 18.77 3.55
C ASP A 135 9.54 18.46 2.14
N THR A 136 8.25 18.69 1.90
CA THR A 136 7.55 18.29 0.66
C THR A 136 6.95 19.47 -0.10
N GLU A 137 7.43 19.74 -1.32
CA GLU A 137 6.85 20.74 -2.24
C GLU A 137 5.97 20.05 -3.29
N ILE A 138 4.70 20.48 -3.42
CA ILE A 138 3.79 20.00 -4.47
C ILE A 138 3.68 21.02 -5.60
N LYS A 139 3.92 20.56 -6.83
CA LYS A 139 3.81 21.33 -8.07
C LYS A 139 2.61 20.81 -8.87
N ALA A 140 1.47 21.46 -8.69
CA ALA A 140 0.21 21.09 -9.34
C ALA A 140 0.10 21.57 -10.79
N ASN A 141 -0.43 20.70 -11.65
CA ASN A 141 -0.90 21.06 -12.99
C ASN A 141 -2.37 21.52 -12.93
N VAL A 142 -2.86 22.15 -14.01
CA VAL A 142 -4.22 22.70 -14.09
C VAL A 142 -4.88 22.38 -15.43
N GLY A 143 -6.20 22.30 -15.45
CA GLY A 143 -7.01 22.09 -16.66
C GLY A 143 -7.63 20.70 -16.75
N ASP A 144 -7.97 20.28 -17.97
CA ASP A 144 -8.49 18.94 -18.25
C ASP A 144 -7.37 17.89 -18.23
N VAL A 145 -7.68 16.68 -17.75
CA VAL A 145 -6.72 15.59 -17.62
C VAL A 145 -7.36 14.24 -17.97
N GLU A 146 -6.57 13.33 -18.58
CA GLU A 146 -6.97 11.95 -18.91
C GLU A 146 -6.37 10.97 -17.91
N ALA A 147 -7.17 10.01 -17.44
CA ALA A 147 -6.75 9.03 -16.44
C ALA A 147 -5.56 8.17 -16.90
N GLY A 148 -4.71 7.79 -15.96
CA GLY A 148 -3.57 6.88 -16.18
C GLY A 148 -2.41 7.44 -17.01
N ALA A 149 -2.56 8.61 -17.65
CA ALA A 149 -1.54 9.21 -18.51
C ALA A 149 -1.20 10.67 -18.17
N GLY A 150 -2.17 11.48 -17.76
CA GLY A 150 -1.93 12.89 -17.43
C GLY A 150 -1.33 13.06 -16.04
N GLU A 151 -0.17 13.72 -15.92
CA GLU A 151 0.42 14.10 -14.64
C GLU A 151 -0.44 15.20 -13.98
N ILE A 152 -0.91 14.99 -12.75
CA ILE A 152 -1.75 15.96 -12.01
C ILE A 152 -0.91 16.85 -11.09
N PHE A 153 0.14 16.30 -10.50
CA PHE A 153 1.13 17.06 -9.77
C PHE A 153 2.44 16.27 -9.64
N LYS A 154 3.52 17.02 -9.38
CA LYS A 154 4.79 16.46 -8.91
C LYS A 154 4.98 16.74 -7.44
N VAL A 155 5.57 15.77 -6.76
CA VAL A 155 5.99 15.87 -5.36
C VAL A 155 7.52 15.95 -5.35
N VAL A 156 8.07 16.99 -4.72
CA VAL A 156 9.51 17.16 -4.53
C VAL A 156 9.82 17.05 -3.04
N GLU A 157 10.49 15.97 -2.66
CA GLU A 157 10.83 15.65 -1.27
C GLU A 157 12.30 15.99 -1.01
N ILE A 158 12.57 16.78 0.05
CA ILE A 158 13.92 17.08 0.50
C ILE A 158 14.44 15.90 1.33
N ILE A 159 15.45 15.21 0.82
CA ILE A 159 16.12 14.13 1.55
C ILE A 159 17.10 14.79 2.53
N LYS A 160 16.77 14.76 3.83
CA LYS A 160 17.75 14.90 4.90
C LYS A 160 18.66 13.67 4.87
N GLU A 161 19.97 13.85 4.74
CA GLU A 161 20.92 12.76 4.94
C GLU A 161 20.84 12.33 6.41
N GLU A 162 20.30 11.13 6.67
CA GLU A 162 20.52 10.47 7.94
C GLU A 162 22.02 10.20 8.06
N ALA A 163 22.63 10.76 9.11
CA ALA A 163 24.02 10.47 9.42
C ALA A 163 24.16 8.95 9.66
N PRO A 164 25.25 8.31 9.21
CA PRO A 164 25.44 6.88 9.43
C PRO A 164 25.34 6.59 10.93
N GLU A 165 24.42 5.69 11.31
CA GLU A 165 24.17 5.35 12.71
C GLU A 165 25.49 4.98 13.39
N GLY A 166 25.77 5.68 14.49
CA GLY A 166 27.04 5.56 15.19
C GLY A 166 27.20 4.17 15.82
N GLU A 167 28.43 3.65 15.77
CA GLU A 167 28.85 2.38 16.35
C GLU A 167 28.27 2.16 17.77
N GLU A 168 27.29 1.26 17.92
CA GLU A 168 26.87 0.79 19.24
C GLU A 168 28.02 0.02 19.89
N LYS A 169 28.57 0.60 20.97
CA LYS A 169 29.54 -0.08 21.83
C LYS A 169 28.87 -1.26 22.55
N PRO A 170 29.46 -2.45 22.55
CA PRO A 170 28.96 -3.55 23.39
C PRO A 170 29.06 -3.19 24.87
N ALA A 171 27.96 -3.37 25.60
CA ALA A 171 27.99 -3.37 27.06
C ALA A 171 28.51 -4.72 27.57
N GLU A 172 29.51 -4.69 28.45
CA GLU A 172 30.07 -5.87 29.12
C GLU A 172 29.68 -5.86 30.62
N GLU A 173 29.75 -7.04 31.24
CA GLU A 173 29.49 -7.38 32.66
C GLU A 173 28.01 -7.48 33.12
N ALA A 174 27.60 -8.52 33.87
CA ALA A 174 28.35 -9.71 34.33
C ALA A 174 27.47 -10.89 34.84
N THR A 175 27.90 -12.13 34.53
CA THR A 175 27.86 -13.37 35.37
C THR A 175 26.50 -13.94 35.82
N LYS A 176 26.30 -15.25 36.13
CA LYS A 176 27.00 -16.56 36.14
C LYS A 176 25.86 -17.62 36.06
N GLU A 177 25.99 -18.91 35.70
CA GLU A 177 26.87 -20.00 36.18
C GLU A 177 26.62 -21.21 35.23
N ALA A 178 27.59 -21.73 34.47
CA ALA A 178 28.33 -23.01 34.68
C ALA A 178 27.46 -24.25 35.04
N ALA A 179 27.62 -25.47 34.49
CA ALA A 179 28.52 -26.10 33.51
C ALA A 179 27.79 -27.36 32.93
N ALA A 180 28.24 -28.25 32.04
CA ALA A 180 29.51 -28.57 31.35
C ALA A 180 29.13 -29.17 29.95
N SER A 181 29.98 -29.47 28.95
CA SER A 181 31.32 -30.07 28.96
C SER A 181 32.01 -29.87 27.60
N GLU A 182 33.29 -29.48 27.59
CA GLU A 182 34.09 -29.19 26.38
C GLU A 182 34.85 -30.39 25.80
N LYS A 183 35.31 -30.23 24.54
CA LYS A 183 36.62 -30.57 23.91
C LYS A 183 36.42 -30.94 22.41
N GLU A 184 37.28 -30.67 21.42
CA GLU A 184 38.55 -29.93 21.22
C GLU A 184 38.83 -29.94 19.67
N VAL A 185 39.57 -29.07 18.97
CA VAL A 185 40.37 -27.85 19.23
C VAL A 185 40.39 -27.00 17.93
N LYS A 186 40.42 -25.63 17.99
CA LYS A 186 41.32 -24.70 17.23
C LYS A 186 40.75 -23.29 16.97
N GLU A 187 41.68 -22.39 16.59
CA GLU A 187 41.48 -21.02 16.10
C GLU A 187 41.52 -20.92 14.55
N PRO A 188 40.97 -19.86 13.93
CA PRO A 188 40.72 -19.79 12.50
C PRO A 188 41.85 -19.14 11.66
N PRO A 189 42.01 -19.52 10.38
CA PRO A 189 42.60 -18.66 9.37
C PRO A 189 41.54 -17.70 8.78
N LYS A 190 42.01 -16.54 8.32
CA LYS A 190 41.24 -15.52 7.61
C LYS A 190 40.82 -16.04 6.23
N ASP A 191 39.55 -15.89 5.86
CA ASP A 191 39.10 -15.20 4.62
C ASP A 191 37.60 -15.40 4.36
N VAL A 192 37.08 -14.65 3.38
CA VAL A 192 35.67 -14.46 3.01
C VAL A 192 35.03 -15.74 2.43
N SER A 193 33.89 -16.20 2.96
CA SER A 193 33.03 -17.23 2.30
C SER A 193 31.54 -17.28 2.69
N VAL A 194 31.15 -16.84 3.90
CA VAL A 194 29.80 -17.13 4.48
C VAL A 194 28.62 -16.59 3.65
N ILE A 195 28.79 -15.48 2.93
CA ILE A 195 27.72 -14.87 2.12
C ILE A 195 27.38 -15.69 0.87
N ASP A 196 28.35 -16.40 0.30
CA ASP A 196 28.16 -17.19 -0.92
C ASP A 196 27.53 -18.55 -0.63
N GLU A 197 27.74 -19.10 0.57
CA GLU A 197 27.15 -20.36 1.02
C GLU A 197 25.63 -20.22 1.25
N LEU A 198 25.19 -19.15 1.92
CA LEU A 198 23.77 -18.83 2.11
C LEU A 198 23.01 -18.54 0.81
N LYS A 199 23.66 -17.94 -0.19
CA LYS A 199 23.04 -17.72 -1.50
C LYS A 199 22.82 -19.04 -2.25
N ASN A 200 23.80 -19.94 -2.22
CA ASN A 200 23.70 -21.23 -2.90
C ASN A 200 22.58 -22.11 -2.34
N GLU A 201 22.42 -22.19 -1.01
CA GLU A 201 21.30 -22.94 -0.40
C GLU A 201 19.93 -22.41 -0.85
N SER A 202 19.77 -21.08 -0.95
CA SER A 202 18.52 -20.45 -1.42
C SER A 202 18.24 -20.72 -2.90
N GLU A 203 19.27 -20.76 -3.75
CA GLU A 203 19.11 -21.07 -5.17
C GLU A 203 18.83 -22.56 -5.44
N GLU A 204 19.41 -23.46 -4.64
CA GLU A 204 19.17 -24.90 -4.75
C GLU A 204 17.74 -25.25 -4.32
N PHE A 205 17.24 -24.63 -3.24
CA PHE A 205 15.86 -24.79 -2.78
C PHE A 205 14.84 -24.35 -3.84
N LEU A 206 15.08 -23.24 -4.55
CA LEU A 206 14.17 -22.71 -5.57
C LEU A 206 14.13 -23.56 -6.85
N LYS A 207 15.23 -24.26 -7.18
CA LYS A 207 15.36 -25.09 -8.40
C LYS A 207 14.80 -26.51 -8.23
N ASP A 208 14.66 -27.02 -7.01
CA ASP A 208 14.04 -28.34 -6.77
C ASP A 208 12.50 -28.28 -6.89
N SER A 209 12.00 -28.76 -8.02
CA SER A 209 10.56 -28.91 -8.28
C SER A 209 9.84 -29.81 -7.26
N THR A 210 10.55 -30.70 -6.58
CA THR A 210 10.00 -31.56 -5.53
C THR A 210 9.54 -30.76 -4.30
N ASN A 211 10.24 -29.67 -3.97
CA ASN A 211 9.88 -28.82 -2.84
C ASN A 211 8.64 -27.96 -3.14
N TRP A 212 8.49 -27.50 -4.37
CA TRP A 212 7.25 -26.86 -4.85
C TRP A 212 6.04 -27.80 -4.80
N VAL A 213 6.22 -29.08 -5.14
CA VAL A 213 5.16 -30.10 -5.01
C VAL A 213 4.80 -30.36 -3.54
N LYS A 214 5.79 -30.45 -2.63
CA LYS A 214 5.53 -30.58 -1.18
C LYS A 214 4.79 -29.37 -0.61
N LEU A 215 5.22 -28.16 -0.96
CA LEU A 215 4.60 -26.91 -0.50
C LEU A 215 3.16 -26.78 -1.03
N GLY A 216 2.94 -27.09 -2.31
CA GLY A 216 1.61 -27.15 -2.91
C GLY A 216 0.69 -28.18 -2.24
N ALA A 217 1.21 -29.38 -1.93
CA ALA A 217 0.45 -30.40 -1.21
C ALA A 217 0.09 -29.96 0.22
N MET A 218 0.97 -29.23 0.91
CA MET A 218 0.72 -28.67 2.23
C MET A 218 -0.39 -27.60 2.20
N PHE A 219 -0.38 -26.72 1.18
CA PHE A 219 -1.46 -25.74 0.96
C PHE A 219 -2.81 -26.40 0.62
N VAL A 220 -2.83 -27.41 -0.25
CA VAL A 220 -4.06 -28.17 -0.58
C VAL A 220 -4.62 -28.87 0.66
N GLY A 221 -3.75 -29.46 1.50
CA GLY A 221 -4.15 -30.06 2.77
C GLY A 221 -4.78 -29.04 3.74
N LEU A 222 -4.19 -27.85 3.86
CA LEU A 222 -4.72 -26.79 4.72
C LEU A 222 -6.13 -26.33 4.28
N VAL A 223 -6.32 -26.10 2.97
CA VAL A 223 -7.62 -25.71 2.41
C VAL A 223 -8.68 -26.80 2.64
N ALA A 224 -8.33 -28.08 2.46
CA ALA A 224 -9.25 -29.19 2.71
C ALA A 224 -9.70 -29.26 4.18
N VAL A 225 -8.78 -29.05 5.13
CA VAL A 225 -9.11 -29.00 6.57
C VAL A 225 -10.05 -27.84 6.89
N MET A 226 -9.81 -26.64 6.32
CA MET A 226 -10.70 -25.49 6.53
C MET A 226 -12.12 -25.75 6.01
N VAL A 227 -12.27 -26.36 4.82
CA VAL A 227 -13.60 -26.70 4.27
C VAL A 227 -14.35 -27.67 5.17
N VAL A 228 -13.70 -28.69 5.74
CA VAL A 228 -14.33 -29.63 6.68
C VAL A 228 -14.79 -28.92 7.96
N ILE A 229 -14.00 -27.99 8.49
CA ILE A 229 -14.36 -27.17 9.66
C ILE A 229 -15.61 -26.33 9.35
N PHE A 230 -15.65 -25.62 8.23
CA PHE A 230 -16.82 -24.82 7.84
C PHE A 230 -18.09 -25.65 7.64
N VAL A 231 -18.00 -26.83 7.02
CA VAL A 231 -19.15 -27.73 6.85
C VAL A 231 -19.65 -28.25 8.20
N THR A 232 -18.75 -28.60 9.12
CA THR A 232 -19.13 -29.13 10.44
C THR A 232 -19.78 -28.05 11.31
N ILE A 233 -19.27 -26.82 11.28
CA ILE A 233 -19.90 -25.67 11.95
C ILE A 233 -21.27 -25.37 11.34
N GLY A 234 -21.41 -25.41 10.01
CA GLY A 234 -22.69 -25.19 9.32
C GLY A 234 -23.76 -26.23 9.70
N VAL A 235 -23.40 -27.51 9.79
CA VAL A 235 -24.31 -28.58 10.23
C VAL A 235 -24.70 -28.44 11.70
N PHE A 236 -23.75 -28.07 12.57
CA PHE A 236 -24.01 -27.83 13.99
C PHE A 236 -24.98 -26.66 14.22
N LEU A 237 -24.79 -25.54 13.51
CA LEU A 237 -25.69 -24.37 13.57
C LEU A 237 -27.09 -24.70 13.02
N ASN A 238 -27.20 -25.52 11.98
CA ASN A 238 -28.50 -25.93 11.42
C ASN A 238 -29.26 -26.96 12.28
N SER A 239 -28.60 -27.62 13.24
CA SER A 239 -29.21 -28.62 14.12
C SER A 239 -29.65 -28.05 15.48
N GLY A 240 -29.39 -26.77 15.76
CA GLY A 240 -29.72 -26.11 17.03
C GLY A 240 -31.10 -25.43 17.08
N GLY A 241 -31.89 -25.48 15.99
CA GLY A 241 -33.21 -24.84 15.90
C GLY A 241 -34.36 -25.84 15.98
N GLY A 242 -34.63 -26.40 17.18
CA GLY A 242 -35.60 -27.49 17.32
C GLY A 242 -36.02 -27.85 18.75
N GLU A 243 -36.39 -26.87 19.57
CA GLU A 243 -37.31 -27.01 20.72
C GLU A 243 -38.37 -25.90 20.67
#